data_AF-A0A7X5VN89-F1
#
_entry.id   AF-A0A7X5VN89-F1
#
_cell.length_a   1.000
_cell.length_b   1.000
_cell.length_c   1.000
_cell.angle_alpha   90.00
_cell.angle_beta   90.00
_cell.angle_gamma   90.00
#
_symmetry.space_group_name_H-M   'P 1'
#
loop_
_entity.id
_entity.type
_entity.pdbx_description
1 polymer ?
#
loop_
_entity_poly.entity_id
_entity_poly.type
_entity_poly.pdbx_seq_one_letter_code
_entity_poly.pdbx_strand_id
1 'polypeptide(L)'
;YFEGTVYDGVEVRVRGQSARDWDKPPWKFFFPQGHNFSAPGLILQPVDTFNIQSNYSDKSYAREIMAWETFAATGAPAHQAFPIRVEQNGNFFGLFNWLEA
;
A
#
# COMPACT_ATOMS: atom_id res chain seq x y z
N TYR A 1 11.83 -6.06 1.39
CA TYR A 1 12.21 -6.77 2.62
C TYR A 1 11.17 -6.49 3.68
N PHE A 2 10.72 -7.51 4.40
CA PHE A 2 9.79 -7.38 5.54
C PHE A 2 10.09 -8.50 6.53
N GLU A 3 10.27 -8.16 7.82
CA GLU A 3 10.49 -9.11 8.94
C GLU A 3 11.48 -10.26 8.66
N GLY A 4 12.64 -9.96 8.09
CA GLY A 4 13.66 -10.98 7.80
C GLY A 4 13.50 -11.66 6.44
N THR A 5 12.37 -11.49 5.74
CA THR A 5 12.14 -12.06 4.42
C THR A 5 12.48 -11.05 3.32
N VAL A 6 13.35 -11.47 2.40
CA VAL A 6 13.60 -10.79 1.13
C VAL A 6 12.65 -11.39 0.09
N TYR A 7 11.78 -10.56 -0.47
CA TYR A 7 10.96 -10.92 -1.62
C TYR A 7 11.68 -10.45 -2.88
N ASP A 8 12.20 -11.39 -3.65
CA ASP A 8 12.89 -11.13 -4.93
C ASP A 8 11.93 -11.23 -6.10
N GLY A 9 12.25 -10.58 -7.22
CA GLY A 9 11.43 -10.58 -8.44
C GLY A 9 10.10 -9.81 -8.32
N VAL A 10 9.92 -8.98 -7.28
CA VAL A 10 8.72 -8.14 -7.13
C VAL A 10 8.74 -7.03 -8.18
N GLU A 11 7.73 -7.00 -9.03
CA GLU A 11 7.55 -5.92 -9.99
C GLU A 11 6.84 -4.73 -9.34
N VAL A 12 7.31 -3.52 -9.62
CA VAL A 12 6.73 -2.29 -9.09
C VAL A 12 6.44 -1.33 -10.23
N ARG A 13 5.22 -0.80 -10.26
CA ARG A 13 4.83 0.25 -11.23
C ARG A 13 4.18 1.44 -10.56
N VAL A 14 4.38 2.61 -11.14
CA VAL A 14 3.59 3.81 -10.83
C VAL A 14 2.13 3.59 -11.23
N ARG A 15 1.21 4.04 -10.37
CA ARG A 15 -0.24 3.96 -10.59
C ARG A 15 -0.89 5.35 -10.54
N GLY A 16 -2.19 5.39 -10.80
CA GLY A 16 -2.94 6.64 -10.93
C GLY A 16 -2.85 7.23 -12.34
N GLN A 17 -3.50 8.37 -12.54
CA GLN A 17 -3.49 9.11 -13.81
C GLN A 17 -2.69 10.40 -13.65
N SER A 18 -3.24 11.39 -12.95
CA SER A 18 -2.56 12.67 -12.69
C SER A 18 -1.50 12.54 -11.60
N ALA A 19 -1.60 11.50 -10.77
CA ALA A 19 -0.67 11.23 -9.68
C ALA A 19 0.69 10.66 -10.11
N ARG A 20 0.85 10.33 -11.39
CA ARG A 20 2.06 9.71 -11.93
C ARG A 20 3.24 10.68 -11.95
N ASP A 21 2.95 11.97 -12.07
CA ASP A 21 3.93 13.05 -12.18
C ASP A 21 4.15 13.78 -10.84
N TRP A 22 3.62 13.25 -9.73
CA TRP A 22 3.87 13.79 -8.41
C TRP A 22 5.28 13.40 -7.94
N ASP A 23 5.92 14.27 -7.15
CA ASP A 23 7.20 13.98 -6.48
C ASP A 23 7.14 12.69 -5.64
N LYS A 24 5.94 12.39 -5.14
CA LYS A 24 5.61 11.20 -4.38
C LYS A 24 4.44 10.47 -5.06
N PRO A 25 4.72 9.65 -6.09
CA PRO A 25 3.69 8.93 -6.81
C PRO A 25 3.23 7.69 -6.01
N PRO A 26 1.98 7.25 -6.17
CA PRO A 26 1.55 5.97 -5.64
C PRO A 26 2.12 4.81 -6.48
N TRP A 27 2.29 3.65 -5.86
CA TRP A 27 2.82 2.45 -6.51
C TRP A 27 1.91 1.24 -6.36
N LYS A 28 2.02 0.32 -7.32
CA LYS A 28 1.42 -1.01 -7.28
C LYS A 28 2.54 -2.04 -7.33
N PHE A 29 2.48 -3.02 -6.44
CA PHE A 29 3.44 -4.11 -6.31
C PHE A 29 2.80 -5.41 -6.81
N PHE A 30 3.59 -6.22 -7.51
CA PHE A 30 3.21 -7.54 -8.00
C PHE A 30 4.28 -8.54 -7.58
N PHE A 31 3.86 -9.56 -6.83
CA PHE A 31 4.73 -10.61 -6.32
C PHE A 31 4.74 -11.78 -7.30
N PRO A 32 5.88 -12.47 -7.44
CA PRO A 32 5.95 -13.68 -8.25
C PRO A 32 4.97 -14.76 -7.76
N GLN A 33 4.51 -15.60 -8.69
CA GLN A 33 3.63 -16.71 -8.36
C GLN A 33 4.24 -17.60 -7.27
N GLY A 34 3.46 -17.91 -6.24
CA GLY A 34 3.90 -18.75 -5.11
C GLY A 34 4.71 -17.99 -4.05
N HIS A 35 4.96 -16.69 -4.24
CA HIS A 35 5.73 -15.85 -3.34
C HIS A 35 4.89 -14.69 -2.77
N ASN A 36 3.62 -14.96 -2.42
CA ASN A 36 2.71 -13.96 -1.89
C ASN A 36 3.31 -13.22 -0.68
N PHE A 37 3.08 -11.91 -0.63
CA PHE A 37 3.41 -11.10 0.52
C PHE A 37 2.52 -11.49 1.70
N SER A 38 3.14 -11.82 2.83
CA SER A 38 2.45 -12.10 4.08
C SER A 38 2.95 -11.18 5.18
N ALA A 39 2.02 -10.58 5.92
CA ALA A 39 2.30 -9.77 7.11
C ALA A 39 1.21 -10.03 8.16
N PRO A 40 1.24 -11.19 8.86
CA PRO A 40 0.24 -11.56 9.84
C PRO A 40 0.08 -10.48 10.92
N GLY A 41 -1.16 -10.13 11.25
CA GLY A 41 -1.47 -9.06 12.22
C GLY A 41 -1.52 -7.65 11.61
N LEU A 42 -1.01 -7.45 10.38
CA LEU A 42 -1.18 -6.21 9.62
C LEU A 42 -2.20 -6.37 8.49
N ILE A 43 -2.10 -7.47 7.73
CA ILE A 43 -3.02 -7.79 6.64
C ILE A 43 -3.81 -9.07 6.96
N LEU A 44 -5.03 -9.17 6.44
CA LEU A 44 -5.95 -10.27 6.75
C LEU A 44 -5.53 -11.59 6.09
N GLN A 45 -4.88 -11.52 4.93
CA GLN A 45 -4.48 -12.69 4.15
C GLN A 45 -3.25 -12.38 3.30
N PRO A 46 -2.44 -13.40 2.93
CA PRO A 46 -1.34 -13.20 1.99
C PRO A 46 -1.84 -12.73 0.63
N VAL A 47 -1.16 -11.76 0.03
CA VAL A 47 -1.54 -11.16 -1.26
C VAL A 47 -0.43 -11.29 -2.29
N ASP A 48 -0.79 -11.52 -3.54
CA ASP A 48 0.14 -11.45 -4.67
C ASP A 48 0.33 -10.02 -5.17
N THR A 49 -0.57 -9.12 -4.79
CA THR A 49 -0.65 -7.77 -5.32
C THR A 49 -1.17 -6.82 -4.25
N PHE A 50 -0.56 -5.65 -4.14
CA PHE A 50 -1.09 -4.57 -3.30
C PHE A 50 -0.72 -3.21 -3.86
N ASN A 51 -1.38 -2.17 -3.34
CA ASN A 51 -1.08 -0.79 -3.65
C ASN A 51 -0.50 -0.09 -2.42
N ILE A 52 0.35 0.90 -2.67
CA ILE A 52 0.62 1.93 -1.68
C ILE A 52 0.20 3.28 -2.25
N GLN A 53 -0.65 3.98 -1.49
CA GLN A 53 -1.16 5.28 -1.86
C GLN A 53 -0.30 6.38 -1.23
N SER A 54 0.11 7.35 -2.04
CA SER A 54 0.93 8.45 -1.53
C SER A 54 0.16 9.46 -0.69
N ASN A 55 -1.15 9.59 -0.92
CA ASN A 55 -2.03 10.62 -0.34
C ASN A 55 -1.43 12.03 -0.42
N TYR A 56 -0.63 12.29 -1.46
CA TYR A 56 0.12 13.53 -1.63
C TYR A 56 -0.79 14.77 -1.73
N SER A 57 -1.93 14.64 -2.43
CA SER A 57 -2.92 15.72 -2.53
C SER A 57 -3.85 15.82 -1.31
N ASP A 58 -3.93 14.78 -0.49
CA ASP A 58 -4.75 14.76 0.72
C ASP A 58 -3.96 15.37 1.90
N LYS A 59 -4.17 16.66 2.15
CA LYS A 59 -3.54 17.39 3.27
C LYS A 59 -3.86 16.84 4.66
N SER A 60 -4.94 16.08 4.80
CA SER A 60 -5.30 15.47 6.10
C SER A 60 -4.69 14.08 6.28
N TYR A 61 -4.27 13.44 5.19
CA TYR A 61 -3.77 12.07 5.18
C TYR A 61 -4.75 10.98 5.66
N ALA A 62 -5.97 11.37 6.06
CA ALA A 62 -6.93 10.52 6.73
C ALA A 62 -8.15 10.19 5.87
N ARG A 63 -8.38 10.87 4.73
CA ARG A 63 -9.64 10.70 3.97
C ARG A 63 -9.81 9.29 3.46
N GLU A 64 -8.75 8.69 2.92
CA GLU A 64 -8.78 7.32 2.39
C GLU A 64 -9.05 6.29 3.49
N ILE A 65 -8.37 6.42 4.63
CA ILE A 65 -8.54 5.52 5.78
C ILE A 65 -9.96 5.65 6.32
N MET A 66 -10.42 6.87 6.62
CA MET A 66 -11.77 7.11 7.15
C MET A 66 -12.85 6.65 6.18
N ALA A 67 -12.65 6.80 4.87
CA ALA A 67 -13.61 6.33 3.88
C ALA A 67 -13.77 4.81 3.95
N TRP A 68 -12.67 4.06 3.90
CA TRP A 68 -12.72 2.59 3.97
C TRP A 68 -13.22 2.09 5.32
N GLU A 69 -12.81 2.69 6.42
CA GLU A 69 -13.31 2.35 7.76
C GLU A 69 -14.82 2.64 7.89
N THR A 70 -15.32 3.72 7.28
CA THR A 70 -16.76 4.02 7.27
C THR A 70 -17.52 2.94 6.48
N PHE A 71 -17.04 2.52 5.31
CA PHE A 71 -17.66 1.41 4.57
C PHE A 71 -17.68 0.14 5.41
N ALA A 72 -16.55 -0.23 6.03
CA ALA A 72 -16.46 -1.40 6.89
C ALA A 72 -17.44 -1.33 8.08
N ALA A 73 -17.56 -0.18 8.73
CA ALA A 73 -18.47 0.03 9.86
C ALA A 73 -19.96 -0.13 9.49
N THR A 74 -20.31 0.09 8.21
CA THR A 74 -21.67 -0.16 7.69
C THR A 74 -21.94 -1.61 7.29
N GLY A 75 -20.93 -2.49 7.37
CA GLY A 75 -21.01 -3.85 6.87
C GLY A 75 -20.87 -3.98 5.35
N ALA A 76 -20.52 -2.89 4.65
CA ALA A 76 -20.23 -2.91 3.23
C ALA A 76 -18.84 -3.52 2.97
N PRO A 77 -18.61 -4.13 1.78
CA PRO A 77 -17.27 -4.51 1.36
C PRO A 77 -16.34 -3.29 1.37
N ALA A 78 -15.19 -3.45 2.02
CA ALA A 78 -14.21 -2.38 2.20
C ALA A 78 -12.79 -2.96 2.10
N HIS A 79 -11.89 -2.17 1.54
CA HIS A 79 -10.47 -2.51 1.49
C HIS A 79 -9.79 -2.23 2.83
N GLN A 80 -8.76 -3.00 3.16
CA GLN A 80 -7.83 -2.58 4.21
C GLN A 80 -7.02 -1.36 3.78
N ALA A 81 -7.05 -0.30 4.59
CA ALA A 81 -6.21 0.88 4.41
C ALA A 81 -5.62 1.36 5.74
N PHE A 82 -4.30 1.49 5.82
CA PHE A 82 -3.60 1.92 7.04
C PHE A 82 -2.24 2.56 6.71
N PRO A 83 -1.72 3.45 7.56
CA PRO A 83 -0.46 4.15 7.28
C PRO A 83 0.74 3.20 7.40
N ILE A 84 1.71 3.35 6.49
CA ILE A 84 2.98 2.61 6.45
C ILE A 84 4.16 3.56 6.23
N ARG A 85 5.31 3.25 6.83
CA ARG A 85 6.57 3.97 6.59
C ARG A 85 7.35 3.25 5.48
N VAL A 86 7.69 3.98 4.42
CA VAL A 86 8.45 3.45 3.29
C VAL A 86 9.88 3.95 3.35
N GLU A 87 10.81 3.01 3.21
CA GLU A 87 12.23 3.27 2.99
C GLU A 87 12.62 2.80 1.58
N GLN A 88 13.46 3.58 0.91
CA GLN A 88 14.01 3.27 -0.40
C GLN A 88 15.53 3.44 -0.37
N ASN A 89 16.26 2.42 -0.84
CA ASN A 89 17.73 2.39 -0.84
C ASN A 89 18.35 2.75 0.53
N GLY A 90 17.74 2.24 1.61
CA GLY A 90 18.19 2.46 2.99
C GLY A 90 17.84 3.83 3.59
N ASN A 91 17.13 4.69 2.86
CA ASN A 91 16.73 6.01 3.34
C ASN A 91 15.21 6.10 3.50
N PHE A 92 14.75 6.90 4.46
CA PHE A 92 13.33 7.23 4.57
C PHE A 92 12.86 7.93 3.29
N PHE A 93 11.85 7.37 2.64
CA PHE A 93 11.26 7.93 1.45
C PHE A 93 9.98 8.71 1.77
N GLY A 94 9.10 8.15 2.59
CA GLY A 94 7.88 8.83 2.99
C GLY A 94 6.91 7.93 3.75
N LEU A 95 5.90 8.57 4.35
CA LEU A 95 4.69 7.89 4.81
C LEU A 95 3.87 7.50 3.58
N PHE A 96 3.23 6.34 3.54
CA PHE A 96 2.24 5.94 2.52
C PHE A 96 1.03 5.35 3.24
N ASN A 97 -0.08 5.11 2.53
CA ASN A 97 -1.10 4.19 3.03
C ASN A 97 -0.95 2.87 2.28
N TRP A 98 -0.94 1.77 3.01
CA TRP A 98 -1.25 0.47 2.44
C TRP A 98 -2.68 0.50 1.90
N LEU A 99 -2.90 -0.12 0.74
CA LEU A 99 -4.22 -0.29 0.18
C LEU A 99 -4.31 -1.66 -0.50
N GLU A 100 -5.27 -2.47 -0.07
CA GLU A 100 -5.59 -3.76 -0.68
C GLU A 100 -5.90 -3.62 -2.18
N ALA A 101 -5.52 -4.63 -2.99
CA ALA A 101 -5.61 -4.57 -4.45
C ALA A 101 -6.93 -5.06 -5.04
#